data_AF-A0A076LH99-F1
#
_entry.id   AF-A0A076LH99-F1
#
_cell.length_a   1.000
_cell.length_b   1.000
_cell.length_c   1.000
_cell.angle_alpha   90.00
_cell.angle_beta   90.00
_cell.angle_gamma   90.00
#
_symmetry.space_group_name_H-M   'P 1'
#
loop_
_entity.id
_entity.type
_entity.pdbx_description
1 polymer ?
#
loop_
_entity_poly.entity_id
_entity_poly.type
_entity_poly.pdbx_seq_one_letter_code
_entity_poly.pdbx_strand_id
1 'polypeptide(L)'
;MKKIEVTLPQEKILHCLNILKRYAIIDEYLVSNIKVKKGNKVVVEYRGQIYETETLGEFTKIEAIVDENKIDNAIQDLLDILKSENGNEKIIIYDVVETIPKIQKKKKYSKTNGMDINVESGVLSREELLKQLGIKEPDEDFIENIIRKTFGDYGDDIFTEDEIKDIEHSIENELDKNVLSILKDQDLIEDYALKIKIKRSDKKYICTCDIIIIQKKSLGIIKKPIKIEPIKKRVMEILDSKPYNVEYEINIKLY
;
A
#
# COMPACT_ATOMS: atom_id res chain seq x y z
N MET A 1 0.61 31.88 5.21
CA MET A 1 1.85 31.30 4.63
C MET A 1 1.52 29.92 4.09
N LYS A 2 2.14 29.53 2.98
CA LYS A 2 1.90 28.23 2.34
C LYS A 2 3.24 27.53 2.11
N LYS A 3 3.23 26.21 2.19
CA LYS A 3 4.38 25.37 1.80
C LYS A 3 4.10 24.81 0.43
N ILE A 4 5.02 25.04 -0.50
CA ILE A 4 5.02 24.42 -1.82
C ILE A 4 5.98 23.24 -1.78
N GLU A 5 5.51 22.08 -2.20
CA GLU A 5 6.29 20.87 -2.41
C GLU A 5 6.27 20.55 -3.92
N VAL A 6 7.45 20.47 -4.54
CA VAL A 6 7.60 20.15 -5.96
C VAL A 6 8.37 18.84 -6.08
N THR A 7 7.81 17.88 -6.82
CA THR A 7 8.51 16.65 -7.22
C THR A 7 8.88 16.74 -8.70
N LEU A 8 10.17 16.61 -9.00
CA LEU A 8 10.70 16.74 -10.36
C LEU A 8 11.93 15.86 -10.62
N PRO A 9 12.24 15.52 -11.89
CA PRO A 9 13.50 14.89 -12.28
C PRO A 9 14.73 15.72 -11.91
N GLN A 10 15.88 15.06 -11.77
CA GLN A 10 17.12 15.71 -11.31
C GLN A 10 17.61 16.82 -12.26
N GLU A 11 17.40 16.67 -13.56
CA GLU A 11 17.79 17.64 -14.58
C GLU A 11 17.05 18.98 -14.47
N LYS A 12 15.89 19.02 -13.80
CA LYS A 12 15.06 20.24 -13.66
C LYS A 12 15.32 21.00 -12.35
N ILE A 13 16.15 20.48 -11.44
CA ILE A 13 16.39 21.05 -10.10
C ILE A 13 16.81 22.51 -10.18
N LEU A 14 17.80 22.83 -11.01
CA LEU A 14 18.38 24.17 -11.09
C LEU A 14 17.33 25.22 -11.52
N HIS A 15 16.47 24.85 -12.48
CA HIS A 15 15.39 25.70 -12.96
C HIS A 15 14.32 25.92 -11.88
N CYS A 16 13.93 24.86 -11.18
CA CYS A 16 12.97 24.95 -10.06
C CYS A 16 13.48 25.85 -8.93
N LEU A 17 14.75 25.68 -8.52
CA LEU A 17 15.36 26.51 -7.47
C LEU A 17 15.42 27.99 -7.88
N ASN A 18 15.72 28.30 -9.15
CA ASN A 18 15.76 29.68 -9.63
C ASN A 18 14.38 30.36 -9.62
N ILE A 19 13.30 29.61 -9.83
CA ILE A 19 11.93 30.11 -9.71
C ILE A 19 11.61 30.33 -8.23
N LEU A 20 11.81 29.31 -7.39
CA LEU A 20 11.48 29.38 -5.97
C LEU A 20 12.23 30.50 -5.23
N LYS A 21 13.48 30.80 -5.60
CA LYS A 21 14.24 31.96 -5.08
C LYS A 21 13.54 33.31 -5.25
N ARG A 22 12.66 33.47 -6.24
CA ARG A 22 11.92 34.73 -6.46
C ARG A 22 10.73 34.90 -5.52
N TYR A 23 10.23 33.79 -4.96
CA TYR A 23 8.95 33.74 -4.26
C TYR A 23 9.06 33.27 -2.80
N ALA A 24 10.11 32.53 -2.44
CA ALA A 24 10.31 32.03 -1.10
C ALA A 24 10.48 33.18 -0.09
N ILE A 25 9.81 33.06 1.05
CA ILE A 25 9.90 34.03 2.16
C ILE A 25 11.26 33.88 2.88
N ILE A 26 11.78 32.65 2.91
CA ILE A 26 13.04 32.27 3.54
C ILE A 26 13.89 31.68 2.44
N ASP A 27 15.16 32.10 2.34
CA ASP A 27 16.15 31.53 1.39
C ASP A 27 16.50 30.05 1.68
N GLU A 28 15.77 29.41 2.59
CA GLU A 28 15.88 28.02 2.97
C GLU A 28 14.87 27.18 2.18
N TYR A 29 15.39 26.39 1.25
CA TYR A 29 14.66 25.34 0.55
C TYR A 29 15.17 23.98 1.04
N LEU A 30 14.26 23.05 1.29
CA LEU A 30 14.62 21.67 1.60
C LEU A 30 14.67 20.87 0.30
N VAL A 31 15.84 20.34 -0.05
CA VAL A 31 16.03 19.44 -1.18
C VAL A 31 16.21 18.03 -0.66
N SER A 32 15.42 17.08 -1.16
CA SER A 32 15.49 15.68 -0.78
C SER A 32 15.42 14.78 -2.01
N ASN A 33 16.34 13.84 -2.13
CA ASN A 33 16.29 12.81 -3.17
C ASN A 33 15.24 11.76 -2.78
N ILE A 34 14.33 11.46 -3.70
CA ILE A 34 13.24 10.51 -3.49
C ILE A 34 13.16 9.50 -4.64
N LYS A 35 12.55 8.35 -4.36
CA LYS A 35 12.27 7.32 -5.36
C LYS A 35 10.77 7.31 -5.63
N VAL A 36 10.37 7.45 -6.89
CA VAL A 36 8.96 7.48 -7.31
C VAL A 36 8.69 6.32 -8.26
N LYS A 37 7.54 5.65 -8.08
CA LYS A 37 7.11 4.54 -8.94
C LYS A 37 6.85 5.05 -10.37
N LYS A 38 7.49 4.45 -11.37
CA LYS A 38 7.38 4.85 -12.78
C LYS A 38 6.25 4.16 -13.55
N GLY A 39 5.41 3.35 -12.90
CA GLY A 39 4.29 2.62 -13.53
C GLY A 39 4.70 1.47 -14.46
N ASN A 40 5.94 1.49 -14.98
CA ASN A 40 6.49 0.40 -15.76
C ASN A 40 6.87 -0.77 -14.83
N LYS A 41 6.17 -1.88 -15.00
CA LYS A 41 6.50 -3.16 -14.40
C LYS A 41 7.71 -3.76 -15.10
N VAL A 42 8.69 -4.18 -14.34
CA VAL A 42 9.81 -4.99 -14.79
C VAL A 42 9.71 -6.38 -14.20
N VAL A 43 10.08 -7.35 -15.02
CA VAL A 43 10.16 -8.75 -14.63
C VAL A 43 11.58 -8.98 -14.13
N VAL A 44 11.72 -9.30 -12.85
CA VAL A 44 13.01 -9.58 -12.21
C VAL A 44 13.04 -11.05 -11.82
N GLU A 45 14.07 -11.75 -12.28
CA GLU A 45 14.39 -13.08 -11.77
C GLU A 45 15.32 -12.93 -10.56
N TYR A 46 14.86 -13.37 -9.40
CA TYR A 46 15.68 -13.42 -8.20
C TYR A 46 15.53 -14.80 -7.56
N ARG A 47 16.65 -15.49 -7.36
CA ARG A 47 16.69 -16.86 -6.81
C ARG A 47 15.78 -17.84 -7.59
N GLY A 48 15.71 -17.72 -8.91
CA GLY A 48 14.88 -18.60 -9.77
C GLY A 48 13.37 -18.34 -9.72
N GLN A 49 12.91 -17.33 -8.97
CA GLN A 49 11.53 -16.85 -9.04
C GLN A 49 11.43 -15.60 -9.91
N ILE A 50 10.36 -15.56 -10.71
CA ILE A 50 10.00 -14.42 -11.52
C ILE A 50 9.05 -13.52 -10.72
N TYR A 51 9.46 -12.27 -10.48
CA TYR A 51 8.67 -11.24 -9.82
C TYR A 51 8.35 -10.13 -10.82
N GLU A 52 7.10 -9.67 -10.83
CA GLU A 52 6.77 -8.36 -11.38
C GLU A 52 6.98 -7.32 -10.29
N THR A 53 7.88 -6.37 -10.51
CA THR A 53 8.08 -5.24 -9.60
C THR A 53 8.03 -3.94 -10.39
N GLU A 54 7.65 -2.85 -9.74
CA GLU A 54 7.60 -1.53 -10.36
C GLU A 54 8.98 -0.90 -10.37
N THR A 55 9.38 -0.35 -11.51
CA THR A 55 10.61 0.45 -11.56
C THR A 55 10.46 1.71 -10.71
N LEU A 56 11.45 1.97 -9.87
CA LEU A 56 11.59 3.22 -9.15
C LEU A 56 12.47 4.16 -9.96
N GLY A 57 11.95 5.33 -10.30
CA GLY A 57 12.73 6.43 -10.84
C GLY A 57 13.30 7.30 -9.72
N GLU A 58 14.49 7.86 -9.95
CA GLU A 58 15.04 8.89 -9.08
C GLU A 58 14.42 10.25 -9.40
N PHE A 59 13.90 10.91 -8.37
CA PHE A 59 13.32 12.24 -8.43
C PHE A 59 13.84 13.07 -7.26
N THR A 60 13.63 14.37 -7.34
CA THR A 60 13.95 15.32 -6.29
C THR A 60 12.68 15.97 -5.80
N LYS A 61 12.53 16.01 -4.48
CA LYS A 61 11.52 16.77 -3.77
C LYS A 61 12.14 18.08 -3.28
N ILE A 62 11.52 19.20 -3.64
CA ILE A 62 11.92 20.53 -3.21
C ILE A 62 10.77 21.16 -2.43
N GLU A 63 11.04 21.62 -1.22
CA GLU A 63 10.06 22.25 -0.35
C GLU A 63 10.46 23.70 -0.05
N ALA A 64 9.51 24.63 -0.17
CA ALA A 64 9.73 26.06 0.11
C ALA A 64 8.49 26.71 0.75
N ILE A 65 8.71 27.71 1.60
CA ILE A 65 7.64 28.50 2.22
C ILE A 65 7.44 29.79 1.42
N VAL A 66 6.22 30.01 0.95
CA VAL A 66 5.85 31.13 0.07
C VAL A 66 4.70 31.94 0.70
N ASP A 67 4.68 33.24 0.40
CA ASP A 67 3.58 34.12 0.79
C ASP A 67 2.31 33.72 0.05
N GLU A 68 1.19 33.73 0.74
CA GLU A 68 -0.11 33.34 0.18
C GLU A 68 -0.49 34.22 -1.02
N ASN A 69 -0.08 35.50 -1.03
CA ASN A 69 -0.37 36.42 -2.14
C ASN A 69 0.51 36.16 -3.38
N LYS A 70 1.59 35.38 -3.25
CA LYS A 70 2.54 35.09 -4.35
C LYS A 70 2.41 33.66 -4.86
N ILE A 71 1.53 32.86 -4.26
CA ILE A 71 1.48 31.42 -4.54
C ILE A 71 1.03 31.14 -5.97
N ASP A 72 0.01 31.83 -6.47
CA ASP A 72 -0.53 31.59 -7.81
C ASP A 72 0.51 31.88 -8.88
N ASN A 73 1.28 32.96 -8.73
CA ASN A 73 2.39 33.30 -9.61
C ASN A 73 3.51 32.26 -9.55
N ALA A 74 3.85 31.78 -8.34
CA ALA A 74 4.84 30.73 -8.17
C ALA A 74 4.40 29.41 -8.83
N ILE A 75 3.11 29.04 -8.72
CA ILE A 75 2.56 27.85 -9.37
C ILE A 75 2.65 27.98 -10.89
N GLN A 76 2.24 29.12 -11.46
CA GLN A 76 2.29 29.31 -12.91
C GLN A 76 3.71 29.16 -13.46
N ASP A 77 4.70 29.80 -12.85
CA ASP A 77 6.10 29.67 -13.25
C ASP A 77 6.62 28.23 -13.09
N LEU A 78 6.19 27.51 -12.04
CA LEU A 78 6.56 26.11 -11.81
C LEU A 78 5.88 25.16 -12.81
N LEU A 79 4.65 25.44 -13.24
CA LEU A 79 3.98 24.62 -14.25
C LEU A 79 4.70 24.66 -15.60
N ASP A 80 5.36 25.77 -15.92
CA ASP A 80 6.13 25.89 -17.16
C ASP A 80 7.32 24.92 -17.24
N ILE A 81 7.91 24.57 -16.09
CA ILE A 81 9.01 23.58 -16.02
C ILE A 81 8.50 22.15 -15.89
N LEU A 82 7.30 21.94 -15.34
CA LEU A 82 6.74 20.60 -15.06
C LEU A 82 6.02 19.95 -16.24
N LYS A 83 6.23 20.47 -17.46
CA LYS A 83 5.71 19.87 -18.70
C LYS A 83 6.38 18.50 -18.90
N SER A 84 5.66 17.44 -18.55
CA SER A 84 6.16 16.07 -18.63
C SER A 84 5.07 15.14 -19.16
N GLU A 85 5.44 14.31 -20.12
CA GLU A 85 4.58 13.29 -20.72
C GLU A 85 4.29 12.12 -19.76
N ASN A 86 5.00 12.04 -18.61
CA ASN A 86 5.08 10.84 -17.76
C ASN A 86 4.40 10.95 -16.38
N GLY A 87 3.58 11.97 -16.11
CA GLY A 87 2.64 12.04 -14.97
C GLY A 87 3.21 12.01 -13.53
N ASN A 88 4.53 11.88 -13.35
CA ASN A 88 5.17 11.75 -12.03
C ASN A 88 5.62 13.09 -11.41
N GLU A 89 5.59 14.15 -12.22
CA GLU A 89 5.90 15.52 -11.79
C GLU A 89 4.67 16.15 -11.16
N LYS A 90 4.80 16.69 -9.93
CA LYS A 90 3.66 17.23 -9.19
C LYS A 90 4.05 18.40 -8.30
N ILE A 91 3.08 19.29 -8.10
CA ILE A 91 3.11 20.36 -7.10
C ILE A 91 2.05 20.05 -6.06
N ILE A 92 2.42 20.07 -4.78
CA ILE A 92 1.49 19.94 -3.65
C ILE A 92 1.63 21.18 -2.78
N ILE A 93 0.50 21.70 -2.32
CA ILE A 93 0.42 22.92 -1.51
C ILE A 93 -0.16 22.55 -0.15
N TYR A 94 0.51 22.99 0.91
CA TYR A 94 0.07 22.80 2.28
C TYR A 94 -0.11 24.14 2.99
N ASP A 95 -1.13 24.21 3.85
CA ASP A 95 -1.28 25.31 4.80
C ASP A 95 -0.22 25.22 5.89
N VAL A 96 0.52 26.31 6.10
CA VAL A 96 1.47 26.42 7.20
C VAL A 96 0.76 27.10 8.36
N VAL A 97 0.29 26.30 9.31
CA VAL A 97 -0.18 26.79 10.61
C VAL A 97 1.05 27.30 11.37
N GLU A 98 1.04 28.58 11.79
CA GLU A 98 2.13 29.17 12.57
C GLU A 98 2.25 28.44 13.93
N THR A 99 3.03 27.35 14.00
CA THR A 99 3.39 26.70 15.27
C THR A 99 4.86 26.93 15.58
N ILE A 100 5.26 28.20 15.70
CA ILE A 100 6.40 28.63 16.54
C ILE A 100 5.95 29.94 17.24
N PRO A 101 6.05 30.05 18.58
CA PRO A 101 5.33 31.05 19.36
C PRO A 101 5.82 32.46 19.07
N LYS A 102 4.99 33.25 18.38
CA LYS A 102 5.12 34.71 18.39
C LYS A 102 4.74 35.21 19.79
N ILE A 103 5.72 35.80 20.45
CA ILE A 103 5.58 36.54 21.70
C ILE A 103 4.36 37.48 21.62
N GLN A 104 3.55 37.37 22.67
CA GLN A 104 2.22 37.94 22.88
C GLN A 104 2.02 39.37 22.34
N LYS A 105 0.96 39.56 21.54
CA LYS A 105 0.12 40.76 21.60
C LYS A 105 -1.35 40.37 21.67
N LYS A 106 -1.91 40.50 22.87
CA LYS A 106 -3.35 40.38 23.16
C LYS A 106 -4.15 41.44 22.39
N LYS A 107 -5.30 41.02 21.84
CA LYS A 107 -6.61 41.72 21.72
C LYS A 107 -7.40 40.98 20.63
N LYS A 108 -8.70 40.72 20.69
CA LYS A 108 -9.77 40.83 21.69
C LYS A 108 -10.90 40.01 21.04
N TYR A 109 -11.60 39.17 21.78
CA TYR A 109 -12.81 38.50 21.29
C TYR A 109 -13.87 39.54 20.91
N SER A 110 -14.49 39.40 19.74
CA SER A 110 -15.82 39.95 19.48
C SER A 110 -16.72 38.85 18.94
N LYS A 111 -17.73 38.51 19.74
CA LYS A 111 -18.90 37.70 19.37
C LYS A 111 -19.62 38.38 18.21
N THR A 112 -20.06 37.61 17.22
CA THR A 112 -21.14 37.99 16.32
C THR A 112 -22.16 36.86 16.24
N ASN A 113 -23.26 37.12 16.95
CA ASN A 113 -24.63 36.65 16.84
C ASN A 113 -24.95 35.78 15.61
N GLY A 114 -25.35 34.53 15.86
CA GLY A 114 -26.17 33.77 14.92
C GLY A 114 -27.57 34.36 14.89
N MET A 115 -28.01 34.80 13.71
CA MET A 115 -29.41 35.13 13.43
C MET A 115 -30.21 33.83 13.38
N ASP A 116 -31.22 33.72 14.24
CA ASP A 116 -32.32 32.77 14.08
C ASP A 116 -33.07 33.12 12.79
N ILE A 117 -32.90 32.29 11.77
CA ILE A 117 -33.75 32.32 10.58
C ILE A 117 -34.93 31.39 10.86
N ASN A 118 -36.02 31.99 11.30
CA ASN A 118 -37.33 31.35 11.34
C ASN A 118 -37.83 31.19 9.90
N VAL A 119 -37.67 29.98 9.33
CA VAL A 119 -38.32 29.60 8.07
C VAL A 119 -39.47 28.67 8.43
N GLU A 120 -40.68 29.22 8.45
CA GLU A 120 -41.90 28.44 8.27
C GLU A 120 -41.83 27.76 6.90
N SER A 121 -41.45 26.49 6.91
CA SER A 121 -41.58 25.60 5.77
C SER A 121 -42.23 24.34 6.32
N GLY A 122 -43.34 23.92 5.71
CA GLY A 122 -44.02 22.65 5.99
C GLY A 122 -43.14 21.47 5.60
N VAL A 123 -42.02 21.29 6.29
CA VAL A 123 -41.11 20.18 6.14
C VAL A 123 -41.65 19.07 7.02
N LEU A 124 -42.41 18.16 6.41
CA LEU A 124 -42.71 16.88 7.01
C LEU A 124 -41.42 16.28 7.56
N SER A 125 -41.45 15.83 8.81
CA SER A 125 -40.31 15.14 9.41
C SER A 125 -39.92 13.91 8.57
N ARG A 126 -38.66 13.48 8.65
CA ARG A 126 -38.17 12.27 7.94
C ARG A 126 -39.10 11.07 8.14
N GLU A 127 -39.62 10.92 9.35
CA GLU A 127 -40.55 9.87 9.75
C GLU A 127 -41.93 9.97 9.07
N GLU A 128 -42.44 11.18 8.88
CA GLU A 128 -43.70 11.44 8.18
C GLU A 128 -43.57 11.24 6.66
N LEU A 129 -42.43 11.62 6.08
CA LEU A 129 -42.11 11.36 4.66
C LEU A 129 -42.01 9.86 4.37
N LEU A 130 -41.31 9.11 5.23
CA LEU A 130 -41.16 7.65 5.09
C LEU A 130 -42.53 6.93 5.18
N LYS A 131 -43.40 7.38 6.09
CA LYS A 131 -44.78 6.86 6.20
C LYS A 131 -45.63 7.15 4.97
N GLN A 132 -45.60 8.37 4.42
CA GLN A 132 -46.39 8.72 3.23
C GLN A 132 -45.94 7.97 1.98
N LEU A 133 -44.64 7.70 1.85
CA LEU A 133 -44.08 6.97 0.72
C LEU A 133 -44.20 5.45 0.85
N GLY A 134 -44.69 4.95 1.99
CA GLY A 134 -44.82 3.51 2.25
C GLY A 134 -43.48 2.77 2.32
N ILE A 135 -42.38 3.50 2.55
CA ILE A 135 -41.03 2.95 2.61
C ILE A 135 -40.77 2.57 4.07
N LYS A 136 -40.70 1.26 4.35
CA LYS A 136 -40.21 0.78 5.64
C LYS A 136 -38.72 1.11 5.77
N GLU A 137 -38.30 1.49 6.97
CA GLU A 137 -36.88 1.54 7.27
C GLU A 137 -36.28 0.15 7.04
N PRO A 138 -35.10 0.06 6.40
CA PRO A 138 -34.44 -1.22 6.20
C PRO A 138 -34.13 -1.82 7.58
N ASP A 139 -34.78 -2.94 7.89
CA ASP A 139 -34.44 -3.74 9.07
C ASP A 139 -33.16 -4.54 8.82
N GLU A 140 -32.58 -5.09 9.89
CA GLU A 140 -31.37 -5.90 9.81
C GLU A 140 -31.52 -7.06 8.81
N ASP A 141 -32.71 -7.68 8.78
CA ASP A 141 -33.05 -8.75 7.84
C ASP A 141 -33.05 -8.27 6.37
N PHE A 142 -33.50 -7.05 6.09
CA PHE A 142 -33.46 -6.45 4.75
C PHE A 142 -32.02 -6.14 4.33
N ILE A 143 -31.21 -5.61 5.25
CA ILE A 143 -29.78 -5.34 5.01
C ILE A 143 -29.05 -6.65 4.72
N GLU A 144 -29.27 -7.67 5.55
CA GLU A 144 -28.66 -8.99 5.40
C GLU A 144 -29.09 -9.66 4.08
N ASN A 145 -30.37 -9.55 3.70
CA ASN A 145 -30.85 -10.04 2.41
C ASN A 145 -30.27 -9.31 1.20
N ILE A 146 -30.03 -7.99 1.29
CA ILE A 146 -29.35 -7.26 0.22
C ILE A 146 -27.90 -7.71 0.12
N ILE A 147 -27.18 -7.78 1.24
CA ILE A 147 -25.80 -8.27 1.27
C ILE A 147 -25.72 -9.68 0.67
N ARG A 148 -26.61 -10.58 1.07
CA ARG A 148 -26.70 -11.96 0.58
C ARG A 148 -27.06 -12.04 -0.92
N LYS A 149 -27.93 -11.17 -1.42
CA LYS A 149 -28.27 -11.10 -2.86
C LYS A 149 -27.16 -10.49 -3.71
N THR A 150 -26.40 -9.54 -3.16
CA THR A 150 -25.33 -8.84 -3.88
C THR A 150 -24.02 -9.62 -3.88
N PHE A 151 -23.72 -10.34 -2.79
CA PHE A 151 -22.43 -11.00 -2.58
C PHE A 151 -22.51 -12.53 -2.40
N GLY A 152 -23.71 -13.12 -2.34
CA GLY A 152 -23.96 -14.56 -2.17
C GLY A 152 -24.11 -15.01 -0.71
N ASP A 153 -24.34 -16.31 -0.49
CA ASP A 153 -24.33 -16.92 0.85
C ASP A 153 -22.94 -16.74 1.47
N TYR A 154 -22.85 -15.90 2.50
CA TYR A 154 -21.77 -15.95 3.48
C TYR A 154 -21.93 -17.22 4.31
N GLY A 155 -21.54 -18.36 3.74
CA GLY A 155 -21.29 -19.56 4.54
C GLY A 155 -20.01 -19.37 5.33
N ASP A 156 -19.94 -19.98 6.52
CA ASP A 156 -18.83 -20.01 7.49
C ASP A 156 -17.46 -20.46 6.94
N ASP A 157 -17.33 -20.69 5.63
CA ASP A 157 -16.17 -21.26 4.94
C ASP A 157 -15.46 -20.27 4.00
N ILE A 158 -15.72 -18.96 4.10
CA ILE A 158 -15.07 -17.94 3.26
C ILE A 158 -14.08 -17.13 4.11
N PHE A 159 -12.79 -17.39 3.93
CA PHE A 159 -11.74 -16.54 4.48
C PHE A 159 -11.79 -15.14 3.88
N THR A 160 -11.75 -14.13 4.76
CA THR A 160 -11.49 -12.73 4.40
C THR A 160 -10.07 -12.56 3.85
N GLU A 161 -9.80 -11.47 3.14
CA GLU A 161 -8.45 -11.22 2.59
C GLU A 161 -7.37 -11.11 3.68
N ASP A 162 -7.73 -10.59 4.87
CA ASP A 162 -6.78 -10.46 5.96
C ASP A 162 -6.54 -11.80 6.66
N GLU A 163 -7.57 -12.64 6.83
CA GLU A 163 -7.39 -14.03 7.29
C GLU A 163 -6.53 -14.84 6.32
N ILE A 164 -6.70 -14.65 5.01
CA ILE A 164 -5.85 -15.30 4.00
C ILE A 164 -4.38 -14.93 4.22
N LYS A 165 -4.07 -13.64 4.41
CA LYS A 165 -2.69 -13.17 4.65
C LYS A 165 -2.14 -13.73 5.96
N ASP A 166 -2.93 -13.77 7.02
CA ASP A 166 -2.52 -14.32 8.31
C ASP A 166 -2.21 -15.82 8.22
N ILE A 167 -3.02 -16.57 7.47
CA ILE A 167 -2.80 -17.99 7.21
C ILE A 167 -1.54 -18.18 6.35
N GLU A 168 -1.38 -17.42 5.27
CA GLU A 168 -0.18 -17.44 4.41
C GLU A 168 1.09 -17.21 5.24
N HIS A 169 1.08 -16.17 6.08
CA HIS A 169 2.22 -15.81 6.92
C HIS A 169 2.48 -16.85 8.02
N SER A 170 1.43 -17.43 8.61
CA SER A 170 1.55 -18.50 9.59
C SER A 170 2.19 -19.76 8.98
N ILE A 171 1.79 -20.15 7.78
CA ILE A 171 2.34 -21.31 7.08
C ILE A 171 3.80 -21.03 6.69
N GLU A 172 4.08 -19.84 6.15
CA GLU A 172 5.43 -19.43 5.76
C GLU A 172 6.40 -19.54 6.93
N ASN A 173 6.04 -18.95 8.08
CA ASN A 173 6.86 -18.98 9.28
C ASN A 173 7.12 -20.39 9.83
N GLU A 174 6.14 -21.29 9.73
CA GLU A 174 6.32 -22.66 10.22
C GLU A 174 7.19 -23.51 9.32
N LEU A 175 7.02 -23.43 8.00
CA LEU A 175 7.87 -24.15 7.07
C LEU A 175 9.31 -23.64 7.11
N ASP A 176 9.48 -22.33 7.26
CA ASP A 176 10.77 -21.69 7.45
C ASP A 176 11.50 -22.26 8.68
N LYS A 177 10.85 -22.27 9.85
CA LYS A 177 11.44 -22.74 11.11
C LYS A 177 11.68 -24.25 11.14
N ASN A 178 10.74 -25.05 10.65
CA ASN A 178 10.73 -26.50 10.87
C ASN A 178 11.34 -27.33 9.74
N VAL A 179 11.61 -26.73 8.58
CA VAL A 179 12.16 -27.44 7.43
C VAL A 179 13.36 -26.70 6.87
N LEU A 180 13.17 -25.47 6.43
CA LEU A 180 14.16 -24.82 5.57
C LEU A 180 15.36 -24.28 6.37
N SER A 181 15.12 -23.71 7.56
CA SER A 181 16.18 -23.34 8.50
C SER A 181 17.02 -24.54 8.92
N ILE A 182 16.39 -25.69 9.19
CA ILE A 182 17.09 -26.93 9.58
C ILE A 182 17.99 -27.43 8.44
N LEU A 183 17.50 -27.40 7.19
CA LEU A 183 18.32 -27.79 6.03
C LEU A 183 19.53 -26.86 5.87
N LYS A 184 19.38 -25.58 6.19
CA LYS A 184 20.46 -24.59 6.14
C LYS A 184 21.47 -24.79 7.27
N ASP A 185 21.01 -24.98 8.49
CA ASP A 185 21.85 -25.20 9.69
C ASP A 185 22.66 -26.50 9.59
N GLN A 186 22.15 -27.52 8.90
CA GLN A 186 22.86 -28.78 8.64
C GLN A 186 23.88 -28.68 7.48
N ASP A 187 24.15 -27.49 6.95
CA ASP A 187 25.04 -27.23 5.80
C ASP A 187 24.66 -28.03 4.53
N LEU A 188 23.39 -28.41 4.39
CA LEU A 188 22.91 -29.19 3.24
C LEU A 188 22.58 -28.28 2.05
N ILE A 189 22.15 -27.05 2.32
CA ILE A 189 21.78 -26.04 1.33
C ILE A 189 22.61 -24.79 1.54
N GLU A 190 22.86 -24.05 0.47
CA GLU A 190 23.47 -22.73 0.54
C GLU A 190 22.42 -21.70 0.97
N ASP A 191 21.24 -21.76 0.36
CA ASP A 191 20.12 -20.90 0.70
C ASP A 191 18.79 -21.46 0.20
N TYR A 192 17.68 -20.79 0.52
CA TYR A 192 16.35 -21.13 0.00
C TYR A 192 15.47 -19.89 -0.19
N ALA A 193 14.35 -20.09 -0.88
CA ALA A 193 13.24 -19.15 -0.94
C ALA A 193 11.92 -19.92 -0.78
N LEU A 194 10.99 -19.33 -0.03
CA LEU A 194 9.65 -19.86 0.20
C LEU A 194 8.63 -18.83 -0.25
N LYS A 195 7.52 -19.29 -0.82
CA LYS A 195 6.38 -18.45 -1.16
C LYS A 195 5.09 -19.23 -1.01
N ILE A 196 4.19 -18.69 -0.20
CA ILE A 196 2.87 -19.26 0.04
C ILE A 196 1.83 -18.37 -0.65
N LYS A 197 0.87 -18.99 -1.32
CA LYS A 197 -0.27 -18.29 -1.91
C LYS A 197 -1.53 -19.10 -1.75
N ILE A 198 -2.59 -18.47 -1.26
CA ILE A 198 -3.91 -19.06 -1.14
C ILE A 198 -4.84 -18.41 -2.14
N LYS A 199 -5.49 -19.23 -2.97
CA LYS A 199 -6.46 -18.77 -3.97
C LYS A 199 -7.74 -19.55 -3.87
N ARG A 200 -8.87 -18.88 -4.11
CA ARG A 200 -10.16 -19.54 -4.25
C ARG A 200 -10.39 -19.95 -5.70
N SER A 201 -10.65 -21.23 -5.94
CA SER A 201 -11.02 -21.78 -7.24
C SER A 201 -12.24 -22.69 -7.06
N ASP A 202 -13.31 -22.45 -7.83
CA ASP A 202 -14.51 -23.30 -7.89
C ASP A 202 -15.03 -23.77 -6.51
N LYS A 203 -15.10 -22.83 -5.55
CA LYS A 203 -15.56 -22.99 -4.15
C LYS A 203 -14.59 -23.65 -3.18
N LYS A 204 -13.36 -23.97 -3.59
CA LYS A 204 -12.31 -24.47 -2.70
C LYS A 204 -11.16 -23.47 -2.59
N TYR A 205 -10.47 -23.49 -1.45
CA TYR A 205 -9.21 -22.78 -1.28
C TYR A 205 -8.06 -23.72 -1.61
N ILE A 206 -7.15 -23.25 -2.47
CA ILE A 206 -5.93 -23.96 -2.85
C ILE A 206 -4.75 -23.15 -2.30
N CYS A 207 -3.96 -23.78 -1.45
CA CYS A 207 -2.73 -23.24 -0.89
C CYS A 207 -1.53 -23.78 -1.67
N THR A 208 -0.96 -22.95 -2.54
CA THR A 208 0.25 -23.26 -3.30
C THR A 208 1.48 -22.90 -2.47
N CYS A 209 2.35 -23.87 -2.25
CA CYS A 209 3.63 -23.73 -1.56
C CYS A 209 4.78 -23.90 -2.57
N ASP A 210 5.39 -22.78 -2.95
CA ASP A 210 6.53 -22.76 -3.86
C ASP A 210 7.83 -22.67 -3.05
N ILE A 211 8.63 -23.73 -3.11
CA ILE A 211 9.90 -23.85 -2.40
C ILE A 211 11.04 -23.93 -3.41
N ILE A 212 12.02 -23.05 -3.27
CA ILE A 212 13.27 -23.10 -4.03
C ILE A 212 14.42 -23.37 -3.10
N ILE A 213 15.22 -24.36 -3.44
CA ILE A 213 16.39 -24.77 -2.68
C ILE A 213 17.63 -24.54 -3.54
N ILE A 214 18.57 -23.75 -3.02
CA ILE A 214 19.85 -23.47 -3.65
C ILE A 214 20.87 -24.42 -3.02
N GLN A 215 21.36 -25.37 -3.83
CA GLN A 215 22.28 -26.39 -3.38
C GLN A 215 23.70 -25.83 -3.25
N LYS A 216 24.38 -26.21 -2.17
CA LYS A 216 25.77 -25.81 -1.95
C LYS A 216 26.69 -26.42 -3.01
N LYS A 217 27.45 -25.56 -3.69
CA LYS A 217 28.46 -25.95 -4.67
C LYS A 217 29.86 -25.79 -4.09
N SER A 218 30.76 -26.69 -4.46
CA SER A 218 32.19 -26.58 -4.18
C SER A 218 32.93 -26.77 -5.49
N LEU A 219 33.67 -25.74 -5.92
CA LEU A 219 34.34 -25.69 -7.23
C LEU A 219 33.38 -25.95 -8.42
N GLY A 220 32.14 -25.47 -8.33
CA GLY A 220 31.11 -25.64 -9.36
C GLY A 220 30.39 -26.99 -9.35
N ILE A 221 30.79 -27.92 -8.49
CA ILE A 221 30.16 -29.24 -8.34
C ILE A 221 29.22 -29.22 -7.13
N ILE A 222 28.01 -29.78 -7.28
CA ILE A 222 27.05 -29.93 -6.17
C ILE A 222 27.69 -30.82 -5.09
N LYS A 223 27.85 -30.27 -3.88
CA LYS A 223 28.56 -30.95 -2.77
C LYS A 223 27.83 -32.20 -2.31
N LYS A 224 26.49 -32.15 -2.26
CA LYS A 224 25.63 -33.28 -1.89
C LYS A 224 24.26 -33.15 -2.59
N PRO A 225 23.79 -34.17 -3.32
CA PRO A 225 22.49 -34.12 -3.96
C PRO A 225 21.39 -34.17 -2.90
N ILE A 226 20.40 -33.31 -3.06
CA ILE A 226 19.24 -33.23 -2.16
C ILE A 226 18.09 -34.04 -2.74
N LYS A 227 17.53 -34.94 -1.91
CA LYS A 227 16.31 -35.67 -2.25
C LYS A 227 15.09 -34.79 -1.94
N ILE A 228 14.21 -34.62 -2.91
CA ILE A 228 13.03 -33.74 -2.78
C ILE A 228 11.93 -34.42 -1.96
N GLU A 229 11.77 -35.73 -2.11
CA GLU A 229 10.65 -36.50 -1.53
C GLU A 229 10.58 -36.41 0.00
N PRO A 230 11.70 -36.52 0.77
CA PRO A 230 11.64 -36.35 2.22
C PRO A 230 11.23 -34.94 2.63
N ILE A 231 11.67 -33.92 1.89
CA ILE A 231 11.32 -32.52 2.14
C ILE A 231 9.83 -32.31 1.86
N LYS A 232 9.35 -32.78 0.70
CA LYS A 232 7.94 -32.71 0.32
C LYS A 232 7.04 -33.40 1.35
N LYS A 233 7.45 -34.59 1.83
CA LYS A 233 6.71 -35.32 2.88
C LYS A 233 6.64 -34.51 4.16
N ARG A 234 7.77 -33.95 4.61
CA ARG A 234 7.82 -33.16 5.84
C ARG A 234 6.98 -31.87 5.76
N VAL A 235 7.02 -31.20 4.62
CA VAL A 235 6.17 -30.02 4.35
C VAL A 235 4.70 -30.42 4.40
N MET A 236 4.31 -31.51 3.72
CA MET A 236 2.93 -32.00 3.73
C MET A 236 2.45 -32.34 5.15
N GLU A 237 3.27 -33.01 5.97
CA GLU A 237 2.94 -33.32 7.37
C GLU A 237 2.64 -32.06 8.20
N ILE A 238 3.37 -30.97 7.98
CA ILE A 238 3.15 -29.69 8.66
C ILE A 238 1.83 -29.07 8.20
N LEU A 239 1.58 -29.07 6.88
CA LEU A 239 0.37 -28.49 6.29
C LEU A 239 -0.89 -29.27 6.71
N ASP A 240 -0.86 -30.60 6.67
CA ASP A 240 -1.97 -31.47 7.07
C ASP A 240 -2.30 -31.38 8.56
N SER A 241 -1.35 -30.95 9.39
CA SER A 241 -1.58 -30.72 10.82
C SER A 241 -2.40 -29.47 11.12
N LYS A 242 -2.61 -28.60 10.12
CA LYS A 242 -3.33 -27.34 10.28
C LYS A 242 -4.84 -27.54 10.13
N PRO A 243 -5.67 -26.83 10.93
CA PRO A 243 -7.13 -26.96 10.87
C PRO A 243 -7.76 -26.18 9.69
N TYR A 244 -6.97 -25.81 8.67
CA TYR A 244 -7.46 -25.01 7.54
C TYR A 244 -8.10 -25.91 6.49
N ASN A 245 -9.32 -25.58 6.07
CA ASN A 245 -10.02 -26.28 4.99
C ASN A 245 -9.50 -25.84 3.61
N VAL A 246 -8.24 -26.20 3.31
CA VAL A 246 -7.55 -25.84 2.06
C VAL A 246 -6.89 -27.08 1.44
N GLU A 247 -6.86 -27.14 0.11
CA GLU A 247 -6.08 -28.14 -0.62
C GLU A 247 -4.65 -27.64 -0.81
N TYR A 248 -3.66 -28.50 -0.56
CA TYR A 248 -2.25 -28.12 -0.63
C TYR A 248 -1.60 -28.58 -1.94
N GLU A 249 -0.91 -27.66 -2.61
CA GLU A 249 -0.07 -27.94 -3.77
C GLU A 249 1.38 -27.57 -3.44
N ILE A 250 2.28 -28.56 -3.42
CA ILE A 250 3.69 -28.35 -3.05
C ILE A 250 4.59 -28.49 -4.28
N ASN A 251 5.25 -27.40 -4.62
CA ASN A 251 6.18 -27.29 -5.74
C ASN A 251 7.60 -27.01 -5.21
N ILE A 252 8.53 -27.95 -5.43
CA ILE A 252 9.93 -27.82 -4.98
C ILE A 252 10.85 -27.80 -6.20
N LYS A 253 11.70 -26.77 -6.29
CA LYS A 253 12.73 -26.65 -7.34
C LYS A 253 14.13 -26.57 -6.73
N LEU A 254 15.09 -27.22 -7.39
CA LEU A 254 16.51 -27.23 -6.99
C LEU A 254 17.34 -26.41 -7.97
N TYR A 255 18.27 -25.59 -7.47
CA TYR A 255 19.21 -24.77 -8.25
C TYR A 255 20.67 -24.97 -7.79
#